data_AF-A0A1F9DH13-F1
#
_entry.id   AF-A0A1F9DH13-F1
#
_cell.length_a   1.000
_cell.length_b   1.000
_cell.length_c   1.000
_cell.angle_alpha   90.00
_cell.angle_beta   90.00
_cell.angle_gamma   90.00
#
_symmetry.space_group_name_H-M   'P 1'
#
loop_
_entity.id
_entity.type
_entity.pdbx_description
1 polymer ?
#
loop_
_entity_poly.entity_id
_entity_poly.type
_entity_poly.pdbx_seq_one_letter_code
_entity_poly.pdbx_strand_id
1 'polypeptide(L)'
;MRRHDFFYCLPVAGGKVMDPLERLREIAGKTGEVNPVYGGFEVGVLKPSLFPWYTVLNYLLEIGQEVCVRKSEGEIQISTEPQIQ
;
A
#
# COMPACT_ATOMS: atom_id res chain seq x y z
N MET A 1 8.09 30.00 21.78
CA MET A 1 8.16 31.01 20.70
C MET A 1 9.01 30.42 19.59
N ARG A 2 8.47 30.37 18.37
CA ARG A 2 8.99 29.66 17.17
C ARG A 2 10.37 30.14 16.71
N ARG A 3 11.18 29.22 16.14
CA ARG A 3 11.90 29.34 14.84
C ARG A 3 12.85 28.14 14.68
N HIS A 4 12.51 27.19 13.81
CA HIS A 4 12.84 27.13 12.37
C HIS A 4 14.05 26.20 12.14
N ASP A 5 13.81 24.90 12.30
CA ASP A 5 14.65 23.90 11.66
C ASP A 5 14.42 23.98 10.15
N PHE A 6 15.39 24.56 9.46
CA PHE A 6 15.53 24.50 8.02
C PHE A 6 15.74 23.03 7.62
N PHE A 7 14.65 22.32 7.38
CA PHE A 7 14.70 21.08 6.62
C PHE A 7 15.03 21.45 5.17
N TYR A 8 16.28 21.19 4.80
CA TYR A 8 16.76 21.29 3.44
C TYR A 8 15.78 20.55 2.50
N CYS A 9 15.25 21.28 1.53
CA CYS A 9 14.67 20.68 0.32
C CYS A 9 15.83 20.05 -0.45
N LEU A 10 16.17 18.80 -0.09
CA LEU A 10 17.06 17.99 -0.90
C LEU A 10 16.24 17.48 -2.09
N PRO A 11 16.57 17.86 -3.34
CA PRO A 11 15.99 17.21 -4.50
C PRO A 11 16.52 15.78 -4.53
N VAL A 12 15.67 14.82 -4.16
CA VAL A 12 15.97 13.40 -4.33
C VAL A 12 16.15 13.13 -5.82
N ALA A 13 17.37 12.72 -6.16
CA ALA A 13 17.78 12.40 -7.51
C ALA A 13 16.87 11.30 -8.11
N GLY A 14 16.17 11.62 -9.20
CA GLY A 14 15.86 10.68 -10.29
C GLY A 14 15.19 9.35 -9.94
N GLY A 15 14.44 9.24 -8.85
CA GLY A 15 13.54 8.11 -8.63
C GLY A 15 12.34 8.28 -9.55
N LYS A 16 12.06 7.32 -10.45
CA LYS A 16 10.75 7.24 -11.09
C LYS A 16 9.71 7.34 -9.97
N VAL A 17 8.86 8.36 -9.99
CA VAL A 17 7.66 8.41 -9.16
C VAL A 17 6.81 7.25 -9.63
N MET A 18 7.00 6.10 -8.98
CA MET A 18 6.31 4.88 -9.33
C MET A 18 4.92 4.97 -8.72
N ASP A 19 3.92 4.82 -9.57
CA ASP A 19 2.52 4.86 -9.15
C ASP A 19 2.26 3.80 -8.07
N PRO A 20 1.61 4.15 -6.94
CA PRO A 20 1.39 3.22 -5.84
C PRO A 20 0.61 1.95 -6.23
N LEU A 21 -0.32 2.03 -7.18
CA LEU A 21 -1.04 0.87 -7.69
C LEU A 21 -0.09 -0.07 -8.42
N GLU A 22 0.75 0.46 -9.30
CA GLU A 22 1.73 -0.34 -10.04
C GLU A 22 2.73 -1.00 -9.10
N ARG A 23 3.13 -0.30 -8.02
CA ARG A 23 4.02 -0.87 -7.00
C ARG A 23 3.37 -1.97 -6.21
N LEU A 24 2.12 -1.76 -5.79
CA LEU A 24 1.36 -2.77 -5.07
C LEU A 24 1.11 -4.02 -5.93
N ARG A 25 0.87 -3.85 -7.24
CA ARG A 25 0.76 -4.93 -8.23
C ARG A 25 2.05 -5.71 -8.40
N GLU A 26 3.20 -5.02 -8.50
CA GLU A 26 4.50 -5.70 -8.56
C GLU A 26 4.75 -6.55 -7.31
N ILE A 27 4.45 -6.00 -6.13
CA ILE A 27 4.65 -6.70 -4.86
C ILE A 27 3.71 -7.91 -4.75
N ALA A 28 2.41 -7.73 -5.02
CA ALA A 28 1.42 -8.82 -4.96
C ALA A 28 1.68 -9.91 -6.02
N GLY A 29 2.24 -9.53 -7.17
CA GLY A 29 2.62 -10.42 -8.24
C GLY A 29 1.46 -11.31 -8.71
N LYS A 30 1.72 -12.61 -8.87
CA LYS A 30 0.69 -13.60 -9.26
C LYS A 30 -0.05 -14.22 -8.07
N THR A 31 0.20 -13.72 -6.86
CA THR A 31 -0.33 -14.30 -5.61
C THR A 31 -1.52 -13.52 -5.07
N GLY A 32 -1.77 -12.32 -5.58
CA GLY A 32 -2.97 -11.55 -5.34
C GLY A 32 -3.35 -10.69 -6.54
N GLU A 33 -4.57 -10.17 -6.49
CA GLU A 33 -5.12 -9.24 -7.46
C GLU A 33 -5.31 -7.88 -6.79
N VAL A 34 -4.93 -6.79 -7.46
CA VAL A 34 -5.00 -5.44 -6.90
C VAL A 34 -5.89 -4.56 -7.76
N ASN A 35 -6.97 -4.09 -7.15
CA ASN A 35 -7.97 -3.23 -7.74
C ASN A 35 -7.94 -1.86 -7.04
N PRO A 36 -7.78 -0.74 -7.77
CA PRO A 36 -7.89 0.58 -7.18
C PRO A 36 -9.34 0.88 -6.81
N VAL A 37 -9.55 1.48 -5.64
CA VAL A 37 -10.86 1.99 -5.19
C VAL A 37 -10.75 3.45 -4.81
N TYR A 38 -11.88 4.10 -4.50
CA TYR A 38 -11.90 5.51 -4.13
C TYR A 38 -11.08 5.76 -2.85
N GLY A 39 -9.89 6.35 -2.99
CA GLY A 39 -9.01 6.71 -1.87
C GLY A 39 -8.11 5.58 -1.35
N GLY A 40 -8.17 4.38 -1.93
CA GLY A 40 -7.42 3.22 -1.45
C GLY A 40 -7.32 2.07 -2.46
N PHE A 41 -7.10 0.87 -1.95
CA PHE A 41 -6.86 -0.35 -2.73
C PHE A 41 -7.65 -1.53 -2.16
N GLU A 42 -8.12 -2.39 -3.04
CA GLU A 42 -8.57 -3.72 -2.70
C GLU A 42 -7.58 -4.74 -3.24
N VAL A 43 -7.08 -5.61 -2.37
CA VAL A 43 -6.17 -6.70 -2.69
C VAL A 43 -6.83 -8.03 -2.37
N GLY A 44 -7.19 -8.78 -3.40
CA GLY A 44 -7.66 -10.16 -3.27
C GLY A 44 -6.47 -11.13 -3.15
N VAL A 45 -6.48 -12.01 -2.15
CA VAL A 45 -5.38 -12.97 -1.92
C VAL A 45 -5.70 -14.31 -2.56
N LEU A 46 -5.12 -14.56 -3.74
CA LEU A 46 -5.34 -15.79 -4.53
C LEU A 46 -4.60 -17.01 -3.97
N LYS A 47 -3.40 -16.81 -3.41
CA LYS A 47 -2.55 -17.89 -2.88
C LYS A 47 -2.05 -17.54 -1.48
N PRO A 48 -2.86 -17.72 -0.42
CA PRO A 48 -2.54 -17.26 0.93
C PRO A 48 -1.17 -17.70 1.46
N SER A 49 -0.76 -18.94 1.20
CA SER A 49 0.53 -19.47 1.68
C SER A 49 1.75 -18.91 0.96
N LEU A 50 1.58 -18.32 -0.22
CA LEU A 50 2.66 -17.73 -1.03
C LEU A 50 2.58 -16.20 -1.12
N PHE A 51 1.49 -15.62 -0.63
CA PHE A 51 1.25 -14.20 -0.69
C PHE A 51 2.28 -13.44 0.16
N PRO A 52 2.90 -12.37 -0.36
CA PRO A 52 3.94 -11.62 0.36
C PRO A 52 3.31 -10.67 1.39
N TRP A 53 2.68 -11.25 2.42
CA TRP A 53 1.93 -10.55 3.47
C TRP A 53 2.70 -9.37 4.05
N TYR A 54 3.92 -9.61 4.52
CA TYR A 54 4.72 -8.58 5.17
C TYR A 54 4.99 -7.41 4.23
N THR A 55 5.44 -7.69 3.00
CA THR A 55 5.80 -6.65 2.04
C THR A 55 4.59 -5.83 1.60
N VAL A 56 3.44 -6.47 1.37
CA VAL A 56 2.20 -5.78 1.00
C VAL A 56 1.70 -4.91 2.15
N LEU A 57 1.59 -5.47 3.35
CA LEU A 57 1.07 -4.73 4.51
C LEU A 57 2.00 -3.58 4.91
N ASN A 58 3.32 -3.81 4.91
CA ASN A 58 4.30 -2.77 5.21
C ASN A 58 4.19 -1.61 4.21
N TYR A 59 4.13 -1.93 2.92
CA TYR A 59 4.01 -0.93 1.87
C TYR A 59 2.73 -0.08 2.02
N LEU A 60 1.58 -0.73 2.25
CA LEU A 60 0.31 -0.03 2.46
C LEU A 60 0.36 0.92 3.66
N LEU A 61 0.98 0.51 4.77
CA LEU A 61 1.17 1.35 5.94
C LEU A 61 2.15 2.51 5.68
N GLU A 62 3.24 2.27 4.93
CA GLU A 62 4.22 3.30 4.56
C GLU A 62 3.61 4.42 3.70
N ILE A 63 2.62 4.10 2.86
CA ILE A 63 1.90 5.10 2.06
C ILE A 63 0.73 5.75 2.83
N GLY A 64 0.61 5.52 4.14
CA GLY A 64 -0.37 6.17 5.00
C GLY A 64 -1.80 5.65 4.84
N GLN A 65 -1.97 4.42 4.39
CA GLN A 65 -3.28 3.79 4.28
C GLN A 65 -3.64 3.03 5.56
N GLU A 66 -4.90 3.09 5.96
CA GLU A 66 -5.43 2.17 6.96
C GLU A 66 -5.78 0.84 6.29
N VAL A 67 -5.41 -0.27 6.92
CA VAL A 67 -5.53 -1.60 6.32
C VAL A 67 -6.54 -2.45 7.10
N CYS A 68 -7.57 -2.93 6.41
CA CYS A 68 -8.55 -3.86 6.94
C CYS A 68 -8.40 -5.22 6.24
N VAL A 69 -8.16 -6.29 7.00
CA VAL A 69 -8.10 -7.65 6.46
C VAL A 69 -9.38 -8.38 6.83
N ARG A 70 -10.09 -8.88 5.82
CA ARG A 70 -11.35 -9.62 5.97
C ARG A 70 -11.25 -10.97 5.31
N LYS A 71 -12.03 -11.92 5.82
CA LYS A 71 -12.24 -13.22 5.19
C LYS A 71 -13.70 -13.31 4.78
N SER A 72 -13.96 -13.49 3.48
CA SER A 72 -15.31 -13.66 2.93
C SER A 72 -15.31 -14.85 1.99
N GLU A 73 -16.31 -15.72 2.09
CA GLU A 73 -16.50 -16.87 1.17
C GLU A 73 -15.29 -17.81 1.02
N GLY A 74 -14.39 -17.83 2.02
CA GLY A 74 -13.17 -18.64 2.01
C GLY A 74 -11.93 -17.92 1.45
N GLU A 75 -12.11 -16.73 0.89
CA GLU A 75 -11.05 -15.89 0.36
C GLU A 75 -10.64 -14.81 1.37
N ILE A 76 -9.36 -14.42 1.35
CA ILE A 76 -8.86 -13.31 2.16
C ILE A 76 -8.78 -12.08 1.28
N GLN A 77 -9.33 -10.98 1.77
CA GLN A 77 -9.33 -9.69 1.10
C GLN A 77 -8.71 -8.64 2.02
N ILE A 78 -7.84 -7.82 1.45
CA ILE A 78 -7.25 -6.67 2.11
C ILE A 78 -7.88 -5.44 1.46
N SER A 79 -8.59 -4.63 2.24
CA SER A 79 -9.13 -3.36 1.77
C SER A 79 -8.41 -2.23 2.48
N THR A 80 -8.19 -1.13 1.79
CA THR A 80 -7.60 0.06 2.41
C THR A 80 -8.48 1.28 2.27
N GLU A 81 -8.41 2.11 3.30
CA GLU A 81 -9.06 3.41 3.35
C GLU A 81 -7.99 4.48 3.62
N PRO A 82 -8.16 5.69 3.06
CA PRO A 82 -7.24 6.77 3.36
C PRO A 82 -7.35 7.13 4.83
N GLN A 83 -6.22 7.31 5.52
CA GLN A 83 -6.23 7.88 6.86
C GLN A 83 -6.65 9.36 6.75
N ILE A 84 -7.92 9.63 7.00
CA ILE A 84 -8.41 11.00 7.17
C ILE A 84 -7.87 11.48 8.53
N GLN A 85 -6.74 12.18 8.51
CA GLN A 85 -6.23 12.93 9.67
C GLN A 85 -6.94 14.27 9.82
#